data_AF-A0A4Q5YPH6-F1
#
_entry.id   AF-A0A4Q5YPH6-F1
#
_cell.length_a   1.000
_cell.length_b   1.000
_cell.length_c   1.000
_cell.angle_alpha   90.00
_cell.angle_beta   90.00
_cell.angle_gamma   90.00
#
_symmetry.space_group_name_H-M   'P 1'
#
loop_
_entity.id
_entity.type
_entity.pdbx_description
1 polymer ?
#
loop_
_entity_poly.entity_id
_entity_poly.type
_entity_poly.pdbx_seq_one_letter_code
_entity_poly.pdbx_strand_id
1 'polypeptide(L)'
;MNRVEGTSFFLFPQGEIEQLKSMQLQILEAINSLHSNGSKPTSPPTYLTAVEFMRAVKICRSKFDQLSAAGKIRVIKKKRKLYVPFSEVERYFTDPAIG
;
A
#
# COMPACT_ATOMS: atom_id res chain seq x y z
N MET A 1 -13.06 -50.62 -11.22
CA MET A 1 -12.17 -50.29 -12.36
C MET A 1 -10.97 -49.54 -11.80
N ASN A 2 -9.80 -50.17 -11.80
CA ASN A 2 -8.56 -49.59 -11.26
C ASN A 2 -8.00 -48.55 -12.25
N ARG A 3 -7.89 -47.28 -11.83
CA ARG A 3 -7.14 -46.28 -12.59
C ARG A 3 -5.65 -46.55 -12.41
N VAL A 4 -5.01 -47.07 -13.45
CA VAL A 4 -3.55 -47.09 -13.55
C VAL A 4 -3.14 -45.67 -13.89
N GLU A 5 -2.54 -44.94 -12.95
CA GLU A 5 -1.87 -43.68 -13.26
C GLU A 5 -0.63 -44.01 -14.09
N GLY A 6 -0.78 -43.95 -15.42
CA GLY A 6 0.31 -44.15 -16.35
C GLY A 6 1.20 -42.91 -16.37
N THR A 7 2.48 -43.08 -16.02
CA THR A 7 3.48 -42.04 -16.23
C THR A 7 3.63 -41.80 -17.73
N SER A 8 3.24 -40.61 -18.19
CA SER A 8 3.38 -40.19 -19.58
C SER A 8 4.67 -39.41 -19.76
N PHE A 9 5.56 -39.91 -20.60
CA PHE A 9 6.81 -39.23 -20.95
C PHE A 9 6.64 -38.50 -22.29
N PHE A 10 6.90 -37.20 -22.29
CA PHE A 10 6.88 -36.37 -23.49
C PHE A 10 8.30 -35.95 -23.82
N LEU A 11 8.74 -36.27 -25.03
CA LEU A 11 10.01 -35.84 -25.58
C LEU A 11 9.81 -34.53 -26.32
N PHE A 12 10.51 -33.50 -25.86
CA PHE A 12 10.52 -32.20 -26.51
C PHE A 12 11.93 -31.92 -27.05
N PRO A 13 12.06 -31.31 -28.23
CA PRO A 13 13.32 -30.75 -28.69
C PRO A 13 13.83 -29.73 -27.67
N GLN A 14 15.13 -29.78 -27.37
CA GLN A 14 15.74 -28.91 -26.36
C GLN A 14 15.48 -27.42 -26.65
N GLY A 15 15.55 -27.02 -27.93
CA GLY A 15 15.30 -25.63 -28.34
C GLY A 15 13.88 -25.15 -28.06
N GLU A 16 12.87 -26.01 -28.18
CA GLU A 16 11.47 -25.63 -27.90
C GLU A 16 11.26 -25.39 -26.39
N ILE A 17 11.85 -26.22 -25.53
CA ILE A 17 11.79 -26.02 -24.07
C ILE A 17 12.50 -24.72 -23.68
N GLU A 18 13.64 -24.42 -24.28
CA GLU A 18 14.40 -23.20 -23.99
C GLU A 18 13.63 -21.94 -24.43
N GLN A 19 12.97 -21.99 -25.59
CA GLN A 19 12.09 -20.91 -26.06
C GLN A 19 10.88 -20.72 -25.16
N LEU A 20 10.24 -21.80 -24.71
CA LEU A 20 9.11 -21.72 -23.80
C LEU A 20 9.51 -21.07 -22.47
N LYS A 21 10.65 -21.48 -21.90
CA LYS A 21 11.19 -20.90 -20.66
C LYS A 21 11.52 -19.42 -20.83
N SER A 22 12.14 -19.03 -21.93
CA SER A 22 12.49 -17.62 -22.17
C SER A 22 11.26 -16.73 -22.30
N MET A 23 10.22 -17.19 -23.02
CA MET A 23 8.93 -16.51 -23.09
C MET A 23 8.28 -16.36 -21.71
N GLN A 24 8.28 -17.42 -20.89
CA GLN A 24 7.72 -17.37 -19.54
C GLN A 24 8.44 -16.34 -18.65
N LEU A 25 9.77 -16.26 -18.75
CA LEU A 25 10.56 -15.27 -18.02
C LEU A 25 10.24 -13.83 -18.46
N GLN A 26 10.09 -13.58 -19.76
CA GLN A 26 9.72 -12.26 -20.27
C GLN A 26 8.31 -11.83 -19.80
N ILE A 27 7.36 -12.76 -19.80
CA ILE A 27 6.00 -12.50 -19.28
C ILE A 27 6.05 -12.18 -17.78
N LEU A 28 6.84 -12.92 -17.01
CA LEU A 28 6.98 -12.71 -15.57
C LEU A 28 7.63 -11.35 -15.28
N GLU A 29 8.63 -10.94 -16.05
CA GLU A 29 9.25 -9.61 -15.96
C GLU A 29 8.27 -8.48 -16.31
N ALA A 30 7.48 -8.65 -17.38
CA ALA A 30 6.44 -7.70 -17.75
C ALA A 30 5.37 -7.57 -16.65
N ILE A 31 4.91 -8.69 -16.07
CA ILE A 31 3.97 -8.69 -14.95
C ILE A 31 4.57 -7.99 -13.73
N ASN A 32 5.82 -8.31 -13.37
CA ASN A 32 6.50 -7.66 -12.24
C ASN A 32 6.68 -6.16 -12.44
N SER A 33 7.04 -5.71 -13.65
CA SER A 33 7.16 -4.27 -13.95
C SER A 33 5.79 -3.57 -13.91
N LEU A 34 4.72 -4.22 -14.36
CA LEU A 34 3.35 -3.70 -14.25
C LEU A 34 2.88 -3.63 -12.80
N HIS A 35 3.19 -4.62 -11.95
CA HIS A 35 2.88 -4.57 -10.52
C HIS A 35 3.76 -3.57 -9.75
N SER A 36 5.00 -3.35 -10.20
CA SER A 36 5.88 -2.31 -9.65
C SER A 36 5.35 -0.90 -9.95
N ASN A 37 4.71 -0.73 -11.11
CA ASN A 37 4.08 0.52 -11.55
C ASN A 37 2.60 0.63 -11.14
N GLY A 38 1.99 -0.47 -10.70
CA GLY A 38 0.62 -0.57 -10.23
C GLY A 38 0.54 -0.35 -8.73
N SER A 39 0.29 0.91 -8.33
CA SER A 39 -0.05 1.35 -6.97
C SER A 39 1.09 1.58 -5.97
N LYS A 40 1.84 2.67 -6.18
CA LYS A 40 2.06 3.60 -5.07
C LYS A 40 1.27 4.87 -5.35
N PRO A 41 0.49 5.39 -4.39
CA PRO A 41 -0.14 6.69 -4.56
C PRO A 41 0.93 7.74 -4.80
N THR A 42 0.75 8.44 -5.93
CA THR A 42 1.30 9.74 -6.29
C THR A 42 1.36 10.65 -5.07
N SER A 43 2.55 10.84 -4.50
CA SER A 43 2.83 11.61 -3.29
C SER A 43 1.98 11.21 -2.06
N PRO A 44 2.47 11.44 -0.82
CA PRO A 44 1.57 11.37 0.33
C PRO A 44 0.41 12.34 0.07
N PRO A 45 -0.86 11.93 0.27
CA PRO A 45 -1.99 12.84 0.10
C PRO A 45 -1.70 14.07 0.95
N THR A 46 -1.72 15.26 0.34
CA THR A 46 -1.36 16.51 1.03
C THR A 46 -2.18 16.68 2.32
N TYR A 47 -3.38 16.10 2.34
CA TYR A 47 -4.28 16.08 3.48
C TYR A 47 -4.90 14.70 3.70
N LEU A 48 -4.86 14.24 4.95
CA LEU A 48 -5.59 13.09 5.48
C LEU A 48 -6.91 13.52 6.08
N THR A 49 -7.91 12.65 6.12
CA THR A 49 -9.09 12.86 6.96
C THR A 49 -8.76 12.64 8.43
N ALA A 50 -9.58 13.20 9.34
CA ALA A 50 -9.42 12.96 10.78
C ALA A 50 -9.43 11.46 11.13
N VAL A 51 -10.22 10.64 10.42
CA VAL A 51 -10.28 9.18 10.65
C VAL A 51 -8.96 8.51 10.26
N GLU A 52 -8.37 8.90 9.13
CA GLU A 52 -7.07 8.38 8.68
C GLU A 52 -5.95 8.83 9.63
N PHE A 53 -5.95 10.08 10.07
CA PHE A 53 -4.99 10.58 11.06
C PHE A 53 -5.06 9.80 12.38
N MET A 54 -6.27 9.60 12.92
CA MET A 54 -6.48 8.83 14.15
C MET A 54 -5.98 7.39 14.02
N ARG A 55 -6.19 6.76 12.86
CA ARG A 55 -5.67 5.40 12.58
C ARG A 55 -4.15 5.37 12.47
N ALA A 56 -3.54 6.35 11.80
CA ALA A 56 -2.09 6.43 11.63
C ALA A 56 -1.37 6.63 12.96
N VAL A 57 -1.91 7.50 13.81
CA VAL A 57 -1.31 7.87 15.11
C VAL A 57 -1.80 6.97 16.25
N LYS A 58 -2.76 6.07 15.99
CA LYS A 58 -3.39 5.16 16.97
C LYS A 58 -3.99 5.90 18.18
N ILE A 59 -4.72 6.98 17.93
CA ILE A 59 -5.41 7.77 18.96
C ILE A 59 -6.93 7.72 18.82
N CYS A 60 -7.63 7.88 19.94
CA CYS A 60 -9.08 8.00 19.98
C CYS A 60 -9.56 9.41 19.61
N ARG A 61 -10.85 9.52 19.32
CA ARG A 61 -11.51 10.79 18.96
C ARG A 61 -11.35 11.89 20.02
N SER A 62 -11.42 11.52 21.30
CA SER A 62 -11.24 12.46 22.41
C SER A 62 -9.87 13.15 22.38
N LYS A 63 -8.79 12.37 22.22
CA LYS A 63 -7.42 12.91 22.11
C LYS A 63 -7.26 13.74 20.84
N PHE A 64 -7.85 13.32 19.72
CA PHE A 64 -7.85 14.13 18.49
C PHE A 64 -8.49 15.51 18.71
N ASP A 65 -9.67 15.55 19.33
CA ASP A 65 -10.38 16.79 19.60
C ASP A 65 -9.61 17.68 20.59
N GLN A 66 -8.96 17.10 21.60
CA GLN A 66 -8.06 17.83 22.50
C GLN A 66 -6.87 18.46 21.76
N LEU A 67 -6.20 17.70 20.89
CA LEU A 67 -5.06 18.19 20.11
C LEU A 67 -5.46 19.30 19.14
N SER A 68 -6.64 19.15 18.52
CA SER A 68 -7.21 20.17 17.64
C SER A 68 -7.59 21.43 18.41
N ALA A 69 -8.24 21.29 19.58
CA ALA A 69 -8.67 22.42 20.40
C ALA A 69 -7.48 23.17 21.03
N ALA A 70 -6.43 22.43 21.42
CA ALA A 70 -5.18 23.00 21.94
C ALA A 70 -4.28 23.58 20.84
N GLY A 71 -4.66 23.50 19.56
CA GLY A 71 -3.86 24.00 18.44
C GLY A 71 -2.55 23.23 18.20
N LYS A 72 -2.40 22.04 18.78
CA LYS A 72 -1.20 21.21 18.65
C LYS A 72 -1.07 20.55 17.28
N ILE A 73 -2.20 20.31 16.62
CA ILE A 73 -2.27 19.79 15.25
C ILE A 73 -3.04 20.75 14.36
N ARG A 74 -2.62 20.90 13.10
CA ARG A 74 -3.34 21.71 12.12
C ARG A 74 -4.52 20.92 11.54
N VAL A 75 -5.73 21.48 11.65
CA VAL A 75 -6.96 20.86 11.12
C VAL A 75 -7.70 21.84 10.22
N ILE A 76 -8.07 21.40 9.03
CA ILE A 76 -8.85 22.14 8.04
C ILE A 76 -10.24 21.52 7.96
N LYS A 77 -11.28 22.34 8.19
CA LYS A 77 -12.67 21.92 8.02
C LYS A 77 -13.12 22.18 6.59
N LYS A 78 -13.55 21.14 5.86
CA LYS A 78 -14.12 21.25 4.51
C LYS A 78 -15.49 20.58 4.49
N LYS A 79 -16.54 21.39 4.30
CA LYS A 79 -17.94 20.98 4.44
C LYS A 79 -18.19 20.34 5.82
N ARG A 80 -18.51 19.04 5.86
CA ARG A 80 -18.78 18.26 7.07
C ARG A 80 -17.58 17.42 7.55
N LYS A 81 -16.45 17.45 6.83
CA LYS A 81 -15.27 16.61 7.12
C LYS A 81 -14.10 17.46 7.64
N LEU A 82 -13.30 16.85 8.50
CA LEU A 82 -12.05 17.40 9.03
C LEU A 82 -10.88 16.76 8.30
N TYR A 83 -9.93 17.59 7.90
CA TYR A 83 -8.73 17.23 7.18
C TYR A 83 -7.49 17.69 7.95
N VAL A 84 -6.41 16.94 7.87
CA VAL A 84 -5.15 17.17 8.59
C VAL A 84 -4.01 17.04 7.58
N PRO A 85 -3.06 17.98 7.48
CA PRO A 85 -1.90 17.82 6.63
C PRO A 85 -1.12 16.55 6.99
N PHE A 86 -0.60 15.84 5.99
CA PHE A 86 0.18 14.61 6.24
C PHE A 86 1.39 14.85 7.16
N SER A 87 2.04 16.02 7.04
CA SER A 87 3.18 16.41 7.86
C SER A 87 2.89 16.46 9.36
N GLU A 88 1.61 16.61 9.77
CA GLU A 88 1.25 16.58 11.19
C GLU A 88 1.34 15.17 11.79
N VAL A 89 1.29 14.11 10.97
CA VAL A 89 1.53 12.74 11.44
C VAL A 89 2.98 12.59 11.89
N GLU A 90 3.93 13.00 11.05
CA GLU A 90 5.36 12.98 11.38
C GLU A 90 5.68 13.89 12.56
N ARG A 91 5.05 15.07 12.61
CA ARG A 91 5.23 16.02 13.71
C ARG A 91 4.74 15.44 15.03
N TYR A 92 3.64 14.69 15.04
CA TYR A 92 3.15 14.04 16.26
C TYR A 92 4.18 13.11 16.91
N PHE A 93 4.94 12.36 16.10
CA PHE A 93 5.94 11.42 16.60
C PHE A 93 7.30 12.07 16.89
N THR A 94 7.60 13.19 16.25
CA THR A 94 8.91 13.87 16.38
C THR A 94 8.90 14.94 17.46
N ASP A 95 7.77 15.62 17.68
CA ASP A 95 7.65 16.75 18.60
C ASP A 95 7.19 16.27 20.00
N PRO A 96 8.08 16.30 21.02
CA PRO A 96 7.75 15.84 22.37
C PRO A 96 6.69 16.72 23.07
N ALA A 97 6.35 17.90 22.53
CA ALA A 97 5.29 18.73 23.06
C ALA A 97 3.87 18.25 22.67
N ILE A 98 3.76 17.35 21.69
CA ILE A 98 2.48 16.90 21.12
C ILE A 98 2.01 15.55 21.69
N GLY A 99 2.91 14.57 21.77
CA GLY A 99 2.64 13.19 22.23
C GLY A 99 2.12 13.08 23.66
#